data_AF-A0A351MIR6-F1
#
_entry.id   AF-A0A351MIR6-F1
#
_cell.length_a   1.000
_cell.length_b   1.000
_cell.length_c   1.000
_cell.angle_alpha   90.00
_cell.angle_beta   90.00
_cell.angle_gamma   90.00
#
_symmetry.space_group_name_H-M   'P 1'
#
loop_
_entity.id
_entity.type
_entity.pdbx_description
1 polymer ?
#
loop_
_entity_poly.entity_id
_entity_poly.type
_entity_poly.pdbx_seq_one_letter_code
_entity_poly.pdbx_strand_id
1 'polypeptide(L)'
;MASLVEPYPLLCAPLLVERVWGGRRLARLYDKPLPAGVPVGEAWEVADLDQGTSGIAAGPLEGYSLREVTEAWGPTLVGTAWPEGRFPLLVKL
;
A
#
# COMPACT_ATOMS: atom_id res chain seq x y z
N MET A 1 -13.75 -14.41 -4.64
CA MET A 1 -14.81 -14.05 -3.67
C MET A 1 -14.48 -12.70 -3.05
N ALA A 2 -14.74 -11.63 -3.81
CA ALA A 2 -14.77 -10.25 -3.33
C ALA A 2 -15.64 -9.44 -4.32
N SER A 3 -16.92 -9.82 -4.42
CA SER A 3 -17.92 -9.12 -5.22
C SER A 3 -19.10 -8.75 -4.34
N LEU A 4 -18.88 -8.00 -3.26
CA LEU A 4 -19.94 -7.60 -2.33
C LEU A 4 -19.79 -6.19 -1.71
N VAL A 5 -18.77 -5.41 -2.05
CA VAL A 5 -18.58 -4.06 -1.49
C VAL A 5 -18.47 -3.05 -2.63
N GLU A 6 -19.27 -1.99 -2.54
CA GLU A 6 -19.20 -0.84 -3.43
C GLU A 6 -17.85 -0.10 -3.27
N PRO A 7 -17.19 0.35 -4.35
CA PRO A 7 -15.92 1.06 -4.24
C PRO A 7 -15.98 2.29 -3.33
N TYR A 8 -14.94 2.43 -2.50
CA TYR A 8 -14.79 3.53 -1.55
C TYR A 8 -13.31 3.94 -1.46
N PRO A 9 -12.98 5.09 -0.85
CA PRO A 9 -11.58 5.49 -0.66
C PRO A 9 -10.79 4.43 0.12
N LEU A 10 -9.83 3.80 -0.55
CA LEU A 10 -8.95 2.79 0.05
C LEU A 10 -7.82 3.46 0.81
N LEU A 11 -7.88 3.41 2.14
CA LEU A 11 -6.75 3.80 2.98
C LEU A 11 -5.77 2.63 3.06
N CYS A 12 -4.51 2.84 2.63
CA CYS A 12 -3.46 1.83 2.69
C CYS A 12 -2.60 2.00 3.95
N ALA A 13 -2.25 0.88 4.59
CA ALA A 13 -1.21 0.86 5.60
C ALA A 13 0.17 0.92 4.90
N PRO A 14 1.07 1.85 5.29
CA PRO A 14 2.36 1.96 4.64
C PRO A 14 3.29 0.81 5.04
N LEU A 15 4.10 0.35 4.10
CA LEU A 15 5.21 -0.56 4.38
C LEU A 15 6.47 0.25 4.66
N LEU A 16 7.06 0.08 5.84
CA LEU A 16 8.27 0.78 6.24
C LEU A 16 9.49 -0.05 5.86
N VAL A 17 10.37 0.51 5.03
CA VAL A 17 11.47 -0.25 4.43
C VAL A 17 12.82 0.26 4.91
N GLU A 18 13.59 -0.65 5.51
CA GLU A 18 14.95 -0.40 5.97
C GLU A 18 15.91 -0.17 4.80
N ARG A 19 16.75 0.85 4.94
CA ARG A 19 17.79 1.24 3.98
C ARG A 19 19.00 1.76 4.72
N VAL A 20 20.20 1.53 4.16
CA VAL A 20 21.47 2.04 4.73
C VAL A 20 21.51 3.57 4.85
N TRP A 21 20.76 4.27 3.99
CA TRP A 21 20.61 5.72 4.00
C TRP A 21 19.39 6.19 4.82
N GLY A 22 18.69 5.26 5.47
CA GLY A 22 17.50 5.52 6.25
C GLY A 22 17.79 6.30 7.54
N GLY A 23 16.73 6.82 8.15
CA GLY A 23 16.85 7.66 9.33
C GLY A 23 15.49 8.00 9.94
N ARG A 24 15.38 9.19 10.52
CA ARG A 24 14.17 9.62 11.26
C ARG A 24 13.38 10.74 10.59
N ARG A 25 13.69 11.08 9.33
CA ARG A 25 12.99 12.14 8.58
C ARG A 25 11.51 11.83 8.38
N LEU A 26 11.18 10.59 7.99
CA LEU A 26 9.79 10.16 7.80
C LEU A 26 8.96 10.30 9.10
N ALA A 27 9.54 9.97 10.25
CA ALA A 27 8.90 10.20 11.54
C ALA A 27 8.74 11.69 11.87
N ARG A 28 9.76 12.53 11.60
CA ARG A 28 9.73 13.96 11.97
C ARG A 28 8.85 14.82 11.07
N LEU A 29 8.76 14.50 9.79
CA LEU A 29 8.06 15.32 8.79
C LEU A 29 6.64 14.83 8.49
N TYR A 30 6.38 13.53 8.70
CA TYR A 30 5.13 12.89 8.28
C TYR A 30 4.57 11.95 9.37
N ASP A 31 5.05 12.07 10.62
CA ASP A 31 4.60 11.30 11.79
C ASP A 31 4.56 9.77 11.58
N LYS A 32 5.44 9.24 10.72
CA LYS A 32 5.47 7.80 10.46
C LYS A 32 5.92 7.01 11.70
N PRO A 33 5.24 5.90 12.04
CA PRO A 33 5.52 5.11 13.23
C PRO A 33 6.75 4.20 13.02
N LEU A 34 7.92 4.80 12.86
CA LEU A 34 9.14 4.08 12.56
C LEU A 34 9.68 3.32 13.79
N PRO A 35 10.02 2.02 13.68
CA PRO A 35 10.62 1.24 14.76
C PRO A 35 11.88 1.89 15.35
N ALA A 36 12.13 1.67 16.64
CA ALA A 36 13.33 2.19 17.31
C ALA A 36 14.60 1.49 16.79
N GLY A 37 15.67 2.24 16.55
CA GLY A 37 16.96 1.69 16.11
C GLY A 37 17.03 1.22 14.65
N VAL A 38 15.93 1.21 13.91
CA VAL A 38 15.89 0.78 12.50
C VAL A 38 16.05 1.98 11.55
N PRO A 39 17.03 1.98 10.63
CA PRO A 39 17.19 3.04 9.65
C PRO A 39 16.18 2.86 8.50
N VAL A 40 14.96 3.39 8.68
CA VAL A 40 13.95 3.37 7.63
C VAL A 40 14.22 4.47 6.61
N GLY A 41 14.40 4.09 5.35
CA GLY A 41 14.65 5.02 4.25
C GLY A 41 13.40 5.35 3.44
N GLU A 42 12.52 4.36 3.27
CA GLU A 42 11.32 4.51 2.43
C GLU A 42 10.08 4.17 3.25
N ALA A 43 9.01 4.93 3.05
CA ALA A 43 7.65 4.50 3.41
C ALA A 43 6.89 4.26 2.10
N TRP A 44 6.53 3.01 1.81
CA TRP A 44 5.71 2.69 0.65
C TRP A 44 4.25 2.83 1.05
N GLU A 45 3.65 3.95 0.65
CA GLU A 45 2.27 4.32 0.99
C GLU A 45 1.25 3.48 0.22
N VAL A 46 1.56 3.16 -1.04
CA VAL A 46 0.77 2.29 -1.89
C VAL A 46 1.73 1.37 -2.62
N ALA A 47 1.65 0.06 -2.35
CA ALA A 47 2.51 -0.94 -2.95
C ALA A 47 1.74 -2.22 -3.28
N ASP A 48 2.06 -2.79 -4.43
CA ASP A 48 1.73 -4.18 -4.75
C ASP A 48 2.92 -4.79 -5.48
N LEU A 49 3.93 -5.21 -4.71
CA LEU A 49 5.14 -5.83 -5.21
C LEU A 49 5.38 -7.17 -4.50
N ASP A 50 6.18 -8.05 -5.10
CA ASP A 50 6.50 -9.35 -4.48
C ASP A 50 7.25 -9.20 -3.16
N GLN A 51 7.97 -8.07 -2.98
CA GLN A 51 8.65 -7.73 -1.74
C GLN A 51 7.70 -7.21 -0.65
N GLY A 52 6.47 -6.85 -1.01
CA GLY A 52 5.47 -6.32 -0.08
C GLY A 52 4.27 -5.69 -0.78
N THR A 53 3.09 -5.98 -0.25
CA THR A 53 1.81 -5.39 -0.68
C THR A 53 1.17 -4.63 0.48
N SER A 54 0.63 -3.45 0.20
CA SER A 54 -0.07 -2.64 1.20
C SER A 54 -1.35 -3.33 1.63
N GLY A 55 -1.60 -3.39 2.94
CA GLY A 55 -2.89 -3.79 3.48
C GLY A 55 -3.88 -2.62 3.46
N ILE A 56 -5.16 -2.90 3.26
CA ILE A 56 -6.22 -1.92 3.47
C ILE A 56 -6.40 -1.73 4.98
N ALA A 57 -6.34 -0.48 5.41
CA ALA A 57 -6.27 -0.09 6.82
C ALA A 57 -7.62 0.31 7.43
N ALA A 58 -8.69 0.40 6.62
CA ALA A 58 -10.01 0.81 7.10
C ALA A 58 -11.14 0.39 6.18
N GLY A 59 -12.33 0.30 6.78
CA GLY A 59 -13.59 0.06 6.07
C GLY A 59 -13.85 -1.42 5.79
N PRO A 60 -14.82 -1.73 4.92
CA PRO A 60 -15.28 -3.12 4.72
C PRO A 60 -14.23 -4.09 4.16
N LEU A 61 -13.14 -3.59 3.55
CA LEU A 61 -12.02 -4.38 3.07
C LEU A 61 -10.79 -4.32 3.99
N GLU A 62 -10.91 -3.79 5.20
CA GLU A 62 -9.82 -3.79 6.17
C GLU A 62 -9.26 -5.23 6.36
N GLY A 63 -7.93 -5.35 6.37
CA GLY A 63 -7.23 -6.62 6.47
C GLY A 63 -6.99 -7.33 5.14
N TYR A 64 -7.67 -6.96 4.06
CA TYR A 64 -7.31 -7.42 2.70
C TYR A 64 -6.08 -6.68 2.18
N SER A 65 -5.34 -7.32 1.28
CA SER A 65 -4.23 -6.68 0.55
C SER A 65 -4.73 -5.86 -0.64
N LEU A 66 -3.95 -4.85 -1.04
CA LEU A 66 -4.20 -4.10 -2.27
C LEU A 66 -4.22 -5.01 -3.50
N ARG A 67 -3.44 -6.09 -3.49
CA ARG A 67 -3.47 -7.12 -4.53
C ARG A 67 -4.84 -7.77 -4.64
N GLU A 68 -5.36 -8.31 -3.53
CA GLU A 68 -6.66 -8.97 -3.53
C GLU A 68 -7.78 -8.02 -3.99
N VAL A 69 -7.73 -6.76 -3.57
CA VAL A 69 -8.71 -5.75 -4.00
C VAL A 69 -8.54 -5.41 -5.49
N THR A 70 -7.31 -5.33 -5.99
CA THR A 70 -7.03 -5.09 -7.42
C THR A 70 -7.49 -6.25 -8.28
N GLU A 71 -7.26 -7.50 -7.87
CA GLU A 71 -7.75 -8.69 -8.56
C GLU A 71 -9.28 -8.77 -8.53
N ALA A 72 -9.91 -8.34 -7.43
CA ALA A 72 -11.36 -8.36 -7.27
C ALA A 72 -12.08 -7.29 -8.07
N TRP A 73 -11.58 -6.05 -8.07
CA TRP A 73 -12.22 -4.91 -8.73
C TRP A 73 -11.72 -4.67 -10.15
N GLY A 74 -10.50 -5.12 -10.47
CA GLY A 74 -9.89 -5.03 -11.79
C GLY A 74 -10.07 -3.64 -12.43
N PRO A 75 -10.64 -3.55 -13.64
CA PRO A 75 -10.84 -2.28 -14.33
C PRO A 75 -11.64 -1.22 -13.55
N THR A 76 -12.48 -1.61 -12.57
CA THR A 76 -13.20 -0.65 -11.72
C THR A 76 -12.26 0.12 -10.79
N LEU A 77 -11.13 -0.48 -10.38
CA LEU A 77 -10.13 0.18 -9.55
C LEU A 77 -9.05 0.89 -10.38
N VAL A 78 -8.51 0.22 -11.39
CA VAL A 78 -7.27 0.65 -12.09
C VAL A 78 -7.50 1.12 -13.53
N GLY A 79 -8.76 1.12 -13.99
CA GLY A 79 -9.14 1.52 -15.33
C GLY A 79 -8.97 0.42 -16.39
N THR A 80 -9.58 0.63 -17.56
CA THR A 80 -9.65 -0.37 -18.64
C THR A 80 -8.39 -0.51 -19.47
N ALA A 81 -7.41 0.40 -19.30
CA ALA A 81 -6.12 0.32 -19.97
C ALA A 81 -5.11 -0.59 -19.23
N TRP A 82 -5.48 -1.08 -18.05
CA TRP A 82 -4.64 -1.96 -17.26
C TRP A 82 -4.60 -3.37 -17.85
N PRO A 83 -3.40 -3.94 -18.14
CA PRO A 83 -3.25 -5.20 -18.85
C PRO A 83 -3.45 -6.45 -17.98
N GLU A 84 -4.03 -6.31 -16.77
CA GLU A 84 -4.15 -7.35 -15.72
C GLU A 84 -2.87 -7.57 -14.87
N GLY A 85 -3.03 -8.21 -13.71
CA GLY A 85 -1.95 -8.55 -12.78
C GLY A 85 -2.00 -7.79 -11.45
N ARG A 86 -0.92 -7.06 -11.14
CA ARG A 86 -0.76 -6.28 -9.89
C ARG A 86 -1.20 -4.84 -10.04
N PHE A 87 -1.44 -4.15 -8.92
CA PHE A 87 -1.66 -2.70 -8.94
C PHE A 87 -0.48 -1.98 -9.62
N PRO A 88 -0.72 -1.07 -10.59
CA PRO A 88 0.31 -0.67 -11.54
C PRO A 88 1.30 0.37 -11.01
N LEU A 89 1.04 0.98 -9.85
CA LEU A 89 1.84 2.08 -9.30
C LEU A 89 2.43 1.74 -7.94
N LEU A 90 3.53 2.43 -7.64
CA LEU A 90 4.19 2.41 -6.35
C LEU A 90 4.36 3.85 -5.90
N VAL A 91 3.80 4.19 -4.75
CA VAL A 91 3.88 5.53 -4.16
C VAL A 91 4.71 5.46 -2.89
N LYS A 92 5.72 6.33 -2.77
CA LYS A 92 6.65 6.35 -1.66
C LYS A 92 6.86 7.77 -1.11
N LEU A 93 7.21 7.82 0.17
CA LEU A 93 7.87 8.95 0.83
C LEU A 93 9.32 8.59 1.16
#